data_AF-A0A701IJT6-F1
#
_entry.id   AF-A0A701IJT6-F1
#
_cell.length_a   1.000
_cell.length_b   1.000
_cell.length_c   1.000
_cell.angle_alpha   90.00
_cell.angle_beta   90.00
_cell.angle_gamma   90.00
#
_symmetry.space_group_name_H-M   'P 1'
#
loop_
_entity.id
_entity.type
_entity.pdbx_description
1 polymer ?
#
loop_
_entity_poly.entity_id
_entity_poly.type
_entity_poly.pdbx_seq_one_letter_code
_entity_poly.pdbx_strand_id
1 'polypeptide(L)'
;ERNWPDILRIAATIAAGTVAPSQILRKLASYPRQNELATALREVGRVERTLFMIDWILDAELQRRAQIGLNKGEAHHALKRAISFHRRGEIRDRSAEGQHYRIAGMNLLAAIIIFWNTMKLGEVVANQKRDGKLLSPDLLAHVSPLGWEHINLTGEYRWPKP
;
A
#
# COMPACT_ATOMS: atom_id res chain seq x y z
N GLU A 1 2.06 32.24 17.82
CA GLU A 1 3.08 32.35 18.88
C GLU A 1 2.60 31.91 20.27
N ARG A 2 1.41 32.31 20.74
CA ARG A 2 0.89 31.97 22.09
C ARG A 2 0.93 30.47 22.46
N ASN A 3 0.71 29.56 21.50
CA ASN A 3 0.71 28.11 21.72
C ASN A 3 2.07 27.43 21.48
N TRP A 4 3.11 28.20 21.14
CA TRP A 4 4.45 27.67 20.86
C TRP A 4 5.09 26.91 22.04
N PRO A 5 4.99 27.40 23.29
CA PRO A 5 5.51 26.66 24.44
C PRO A 5 4.83 25.29 24.64
N ASP A 6 3.53 25.22 24.35
CA ASP A 6 2.76 23.98 24.48
C ASP A 6 3.10 22.96 23.39
N ILE A 7 3.37 23.43 22.17
CA ILE A 7 3.87 22.58 21.08
C ILE A 7 5.23 21.98 21.46
N LEU A 8 6.16 22.80 21.94
CA LEU A 8 7.49 22.35 22.39
C LEU A 8 7.39 21.36 23.54
N ARG A 9 6.49 21.60 24.50
CA ARG A 9 6.23 20.69 25.61
C ARG A 9 5.70 19.34 25.14
N ILE A 10 4.77 19.32 24.19
CA ILE A 10 4.28 18.07 23.57
C ILE A 10 5.44 17.33 22.88
N ALA A 11 6.22 18.05 22.05
CA ALA A 11 7.34 17.45 21.33
C ALA A 11 8.39 16.86 22.30
N ALA A 12 8.76 17.59 23.34
CA ALA A 12 9.70 17.13 24.36
C ALA A 12 9.16 15.92 25.14
N THR A 13 7.87 15.90 25.48
CA THR A 13 7.23 14.78 26.19
C THR A 13 7.21 13.51 25.33
N ILE A 14 6.99 13.65 24.02
CA ILE A 14 7.07 12.55 23.06
C ILE A 14 8.51 12.07 22.93
N ALA A 15 9.47 12.98 22.74
CA ALA A 15 10.88 12.66 22.57
C ALA A 15 11.48 11.98 23.81
N ALA A 16 11.04 12.37 25.01
CA ALA A 16 11.42 11.75 26.27
C ALA A 16 10.70 10.41 26.54
N GLY A 17 9.80 9.96 25.64
CA GLY A 17 9.06 8.71 25.79
C GLY A 17 8.05 8.70 26.95
N THR A 18 7.78 9.85 27.57
CA THR A 18 6.93 9.96 28.76
C THR A 18 5.46 9.69 28.43
N VAL A 19 5.01 10.05 27.23
CA VAL A 19 3.63 9.84 26.77
C VAL A 19 3.65 9.37 25.32
N ALA A 20 2.86 8.33 25.02
CA ALA A 20 2.70 7.87 23.65
C ALA A 20 1.97 8.91 22.79
N PRO A 21 2.43 9.21 21.55
CA PRO A 21 1.76 10.15 20.65
C PRO A 21 0.27 9.89 20.46
N SER A 22 -0.15 8.62 20.46
CA SER A 22 -1.55 8.19 20.35
C SER A 22 -2.42 8.68 21.51
N GLN A 23 -1.89 8.76 22.73
CA GLN A 23 -2.61 9.28 23.89
C GLN A 23 -2.83 10.79 23.77
N ILE A 24 -1.82 11.52 23.28
CA ILE A 24 -1.91 12.97 23.04
C ILE A 24 -2.96 13.25 21.96
N LEU A 25 -2.92 12.51 20.83
CA LEU A 25 -3.90 12.66 19.75
C LEU A 25 -5.34 12.38 20.22
N ARG A 26 -5.54 11.31 21.00
CA ARG A 26 -6.85 10.99 21.59
C ARG A 26 -7.36 12.11 22.50
N LYS A 27 -6.48 12.70 23.31
CA LYS A 27 -6.82 13.83 24.17
C LYS A 27 -7.13 15.10 23.36
N LEU A 28 -6.37 15.39 22.32
CA LEU A 28 -6.64 16.54 21.44
C LEU A 28 -7.97 16.37 20.69
N ALA A 29 -8.32 15.14 20.31
CA ALA A 29 -9.56 14.80 19.61
C ALA A 29 -10.81 14.78 20.50
N SER A 30 -10.67 14.63 21.83
CA SER A 30 -11.80 14.59 22.75
C SER A 30 -12.44 15.95 23.06
N TYR A 31 -11.87 17.06 22.57
CA TYR A 31 -12.41 18.40 22.80
C TYR A 31 -13.49 18.74 21.75
N PRO A 32 -14.74 19.07 22.16
CA PRO A 32 -15.86 19.33 21.23
C PRO A 32 -15.74 20.64 20.43
N ARG A 33 -14.97 21.61 20.94
CA ARG A 33 -14.61 22.85 20.24
C ARG A 33 -13.18 22.76 19.74
N GLN A 34 -12.90 23.33 18.57
CA GLN A 34 -11.56 23.33 17.97
C GLN A 34 -10.52 23.77 19.00
N ASN A 35 -9.73 22.81 19.50
CA ASN A 35 -8.67 23.09 20.44
C ASN A 35 -7.61 23.97 19.75
N GLU A 36 -7.32 25.15 20.32
CA GLU A 36 -6.35 26.11 19.75
C GLU A 36 -4.97 25.47 19.58
N LEU A 37 -4.56 24.57 20.47
CA LEU A 37 -3.30 23.82 20.38
C LEU A 37 -3.33 22.80 19.24
N ALA A 38 -4.45 22.10 19.05
CA ALA A 38 -4.61 21.18 17.93
C ALA A 38 -4.58 21.93 16.59
N THR A 39 -5.14 23.14 16.54
CA THR A 39 -5.08 24.00 15.35
C THR A 39 -3.66 24.48 15.10
N ALA A 40 -2.94 24.93 16.13
CA ALA A 40 -1.54 25.33 16.00
C ALA A 40 -0.63 24.18 15.53
N LEU A 41 -0.84 22.95 16.03
CA LEU A 41 -0.13 21.75 15.55
C LEU A 41 -0.45 21.42 14.09
N ARG A 42 -1.69 21.66 13.62
CA ARG A 42 -2.04 21.48 12.20
C ARG A 42 -1.30 22.48 11.31
N GLU A 43 -1.13 23.73 11.74
CA GLU A 43 -0.36 24.72 10.97
C GLU A 43 1.12 24.33 10.89
N VAL A 44 1.72 23.83 11.97
CA VAL A 44 3.08 23.25 11.90
C VAL A 44 3.13 22.11 10.89
N GLY A 45 2.17 21.18 10.93
CA GLY A 45 2.08 20.10 9.96
C GLY A 45 1.85 20.57 8.51
N ARG A 46 1.22 21.73 8.28
CA ARG A 46 1.08 22.34 6.95
C ARG A 46 2.41 22.90 6.44
N VAL A 47 3.22 23.51 7.31
CA VAL A 47 4.57 23.98 6.95
C VAL A 47 5.44 22.79 6.56
N GLU A 48 5.51 21.75 7.39
CA GLU A 48 6.25 20.51 7.10
C GLU A 48 5.78 19.87 5.78
N ARG A 49 4.47 19.80 5.55
CA ARG A 49 3.92 19.31 4.29
C ARG A 49 4.35 20.16 3.10
N THR A 50 4.41 21.48 3.25
CA THR A 50 4.79 22.40 2.17
C THR A 50 6.27 22.23 1.84
N LEU A 51 7.14 22.15 2.85
CA LEU A 51 8.56 21.86 2.66
C LEU A 51 8.76 20.51 1.96
N PHE A 52 8.09 19.46 2.47
CA PHE A 52 8.11 18.14 1.83
C PHE A 52 7.63 18.18 0.37
N MET A 53 6.57 18.93 0.08
CA MET A 53 6.06 19.07 -1.30
C MET A 53 7.07 19.76 -2.22
N ILE A 54 7.77 20.77 -1.72
CA ILE A 54 8.83 21.46 -2.48
C ILE A 54 9.97 20.47 -2.75
N ASP A 55 10.46 19.77 -1.72
CA ASP A 55 11.50 18.75 -1.86
C ASP A 55 11.06 17.66 -2.85
N TRP A 56 9.81 17.21 -2.75
CA TRP A 56 9.25 16.20 -3.64
C TRP A 56 9.19 16.68 -5.09
N ILE A 57 8.79 17.94 -5.37
CA ILE A 57 8.76 18.48 -6.75
C ILE A 57 10.17 18.60 -7.33
N LEU A 58 11.17 18.93 -6.50
CA LEU A 58 12.54 19.20 -6.94
C LEU A 58 13.42 17.93 -7.02
N ASP A 59 13.08 16.86 -6.31
CA ASP A 59 13.84 15.61 -6.28
C ASP A 59 13.16 14.50 -7.09
N ALA A 60 13.64 14.28 -8.32
CA ALA A 60 13.17 13.22 -9.21
C ALA A 60 13.43 11.80 -8.67
N GLU A 61 14.46 11.60 -7.84
CA GLU A 61 14.74 10.30 -7.22
C GLU A 61 13.76 10.01 -6.09
N LEU A 62 13.41 11.01 -5.27
CA LEU A 62 12.33 10.90 -4.29
C LEU A 62 10.99 10.57 -4.96
N GLN A 63 10.64 11.25 -6.05
CA GLN A 63 9.44 10.92 -6.83
C GLN A 63 9.46 9.49 -7.34
N ARG A 64 10.58 9.05 -7.93
CA ARG A 64 10.73 7.69 -8.47
C ARG A 64 10.55 6.64 -7.38
N ARG A 65 11.18 6.81 -6.22
CA ARG A 65 11.05 5.89 -5.07
C ARG A 65 9.61 5.81 -4.58
N ALA A 66 8.92 6.96 -4.45
CA ALA A 66 7.51 7.00 -4.07
C ALA A 66 6.63 6.28 -5.10
N GLN A 67 6.84 6.53 -6.39
CA GLN A 67 6.06 5.92 -7.47
C GLN A 67 6.27 4.41 -7.56
N ILE A 68 7.49 3.91 -7.31
CA ILE A 68 7.75 2.45 -7.25
C ILE A 68 6.88 1.80 -6.16
N GLY A 69 6.76 2.42 -4.99
CA GLY A 69 5.90 1.94 -3.91
C GLY A 69 4.42 1.97 -4.32
N LEU A 70 3.96 3.08 -4.91
CA LEU A 70 2.59 3.24 -5.38
C LEU A 70 2.22 2.22 -6.45
N ASN A 71 3.06 2.06 -7.48
CA ASN A 71 2.84 1.10 -8.57
C ASN A 71 2.69 -0.34 -8.04
N LYS A 72 3.50 -0.73 -7.05
CA LYS A 72 3.38 -2.05 -6.41
C LYS A 72 2.03 -2.20 -5.68
N GLY A 73 1.63 -1.18 -4.92
CA GLY A 73 0.35 -1.15 -4.21
C GLY A 73 -0.83 -1.21 -5.17
N GLU A 74 -0.83 -0.38 -6.21
CA GLU A 74 -1.87 -0.32 -7.24
C GLU A 74 -2.01 -1.64 -8.00
N ALA A 75 -0.89 -2.24 -8.41
CA ALA A 75 -0.89 -3.55 -9.08
C ALA A 75 -1.44 -4.65 -8.17
N HIS A 76 -1.07 -4.66 -6.88
CA HIS A 76 -1.62 -5.59 -5.90
C HIS A 76 -3.14 -5.40 -5.70
N HIS A 77 -3.59 -4.14 -5.61
CA HIS A 77 -5.01 -3.83 -5.51
C HIS A 77 -5.76 -4.20 -6.80
N ALA A 78 -5.16 -4.01 -7.97
CA ALA A 78 -5.74 -4.42 -9.26
C ALA A 78 -5.92 -5.94 -9.32
N LEU A 79 -4.91 -6.71 -8.91
CA LEU A 79 -5.02 -8.17 -8.79
C LEU A 79 -6.15 -8.59 -7.86
N LYS A 80 -6.24 -7.99 -6.65
CA LYS A 80 -7.33 -8.27 -5.70
C LYS A 80 -8.72 -7.97 -6.26
N ARG A 81 -8.85 -6.87 -7.01
CA ARG A 81 -10.11 -6.52 -7.71
C ARG A 81 -10.46 -7.57 -8.77
N ALA A 82 -9.48 -8.01 -9.55
CA ALA A 82 -9.67 -9.03 -10.57
C ALA A 82 -10.11 -10.38 -9.99
N ILE A 83 -9.49 -10.82 -8.87
CA ILE A 83 -9.92 -12.02 -8.13
C ILE A 83 -11.38 -11.89 -7.65
N SER A 84 -11.80 -10.67 -7.31
CA SER A 84 -13.14 -10.39 -6.77
C SER A 84 -14.23 -10.17 -7.84
N PHE A 85 -14.00 -10.63 -9.08
CA PHE A 85 -14.82 -10.40 -10.28
C PHE A 85 -16.33 -10.55 -10.07
N HIS A 86 -16.78 -11.58 -9.33
CA HIS A 86 -18.20 -11.88 -9.16
C HIS A 86 -18.99 -10.91 -8.25
N ARG A 87 -18.35 -9.92 -7.61
CA ARG A 87 -19.04 -8.85 -6.87
C ARG A 87 -18.43 -7.46 -7.07
N ARG A 88 -17.74 -7.21 -8.20
CA ARG A 88 -17.05 -5.92 -8.46
C ARG A 88 -16.08 -5.48 -7.35
N GLY A 89 -15.55 -6.40 -6.53
CA GLY A 89 -14.70 -6.03 -5.38
C GLY A 89 -15.43 -5.47 -4.16
N GLU A 90 -16.77 -5.48 -4.10
CA GLU A 90 -17.51 -5.02 -2.92
C GLU A 90 -17.69 -6.13 -1.87
N ILE A 91 -17.17 -5.89 -0.66
CA ILE A 91 -17.45 -6.71 0.52
C ILE A 91 -18.80 -6.25 1.10
N ARG A 92 -19.88 -6.96 0.75
CA ARG A 92 -21.24 -6.70 1.26
C ARG A 92 -21.64 -7.53 2.47
N ASP A 93 -20.70 -8.23 3.10
CA ASP A 93 -21.02 -9.03 4.29
C ASP A 93 -21.31 -8.10 5.47
N ARG A 94 -22.46 -8.31 6.11
CA ARG A 94 -22.95 -7.46 7.21
C ARG A 94 -22.19 -7.67 8.52
N SER A 95 -21.49 -8.79 8.69
CA SER A 95 -20.71 -9.12 9.89
C SER A 95 -19.22 -8.88 9.67
N ALA A 96 -18.54 -8.30 10.67
CA ALA A 96 -17.10 -8.08 10.64
C ALA A 96 -16.29 -9.37 10.39
N GLU A 97 -16.78 -10.50 10.92
CA GLU A 97 -16.20 -11.82 10.71
C GLU A 97 -16.26 -12.28 9.24
N GLY A 98 -17.40 -12.10 8.57
CA GLY A 98 -17.55 -12.45 7.16
C GLY A 98 -16.63 -11.62 6.25
N GLN A 99 -16.49 -10.32 6.57
CA GLN A 99 -15.53 -9.45 5.88
C GLN A 99 -14.08 -9.93 6.09
N HIS A 100 -13.73 -10.31 7.31
CA HIS A 100 -12.39 -10.80 7.64
C HIS A 100 -12.06 -12.09 6.85
N TYR A 101 -12.95 -13.08 6.85
CA TYR A 101 -12.73 -14.32 6.09
C TYR A 101 -12.59 -14.07 4.59
N ARG A 102 -13.38 -13.16 4.00
CA ARG A 102 -13.22 -12.78 2.59
C ARG A 102 -11.89 -12.12 2.30
N ILE A 103 -11.47 -11.16 3.13
CA ILE A 103 -10.19 -10.47 2.96
C ILE A 103 -9.04 -11.47 3.09
N ALA A 104 -9.11 -12.38 4.07
CA ALA A 104 -8.13 -13.44 4.25
C ALA A 104 -8.05 -14.37 3.03
N GLY A 105 -9.19 -14.85 2.52
CA GLY A 105 -9.24 -15.68 1.32
C GLY A 105 -8.71 -14.99 0.07
N MET A 106 -9.06 -13.71 -0.12
CA MET A 106 -8.54 -12.90 -1.22
C MET A 106 -7.03 -12.67 -1.12
N ASN A 107 -6.51 -12.42 0.09
CA ASN A 107 -5.08 -12.30 0.32
C ASN A 107 -4.35 -13.61 0.02
N LEU A 108 -4.94 -14.75 0.41
CA LEU A 108 -4.38 -16.07 0.13
C LEU A 108 -4.32 -16.35 -1.39
N LEU A 109 -5.41 -16.11 -2.12
CA LEU A 109 -5.44 -16.29 -3.58
C LEU A 109 -4.44 -15.38 -4.29
N ALA A 110 -4.34 -14.11 -3.88
CA ALA A 110 -3.34 -13.20 -4.42
C ALA A 110 -1.91 -13.70 -4.16
N ALA A 111 -1.63 -14.20 -2.95
CA ALA A 111 -0.33 -14.77 -2.61
C ALA A 111 0.00 -16.02 -3.45
N ILE A 112 -0.97 -16.90 -3.68
CA ILE A 112 -0.81 -18.09 -4.54
C ILE A 112 -0.46 -17.68 -5.98
N ILE A 113 -1.18 -16.70 -6.54
CA ILE A 113 -0.92 -16.19 -7.90
C ILE A 113 0.49 -15.58 -7.98
N ILE A 114 0.85 -14.73 -7.02
CA ILE A 114 2.18 -14.11 -6.96
C ILE A 114 3.27 -15.17 -6.87
N PHE A 115 3.07 -16.18 -6.03
CA PHE A 115 4.01 -17.29 -5.89
C PHE A 115 4.18 -18.06 -7.21
N TRP A 116 3.07 -18.44 -7.85
CA TRP A 116 3.08 -19.13 -9.13
C TRP A 116 3.81 -18.32 -10.21
N ASN A 117 3.49 -17.03 -10.33
CA ASN A 117 4.15 -16.13 -11.27
C ASN A 117 5.64 -16.00 -10.99
N THR A 118 6.04 -15.87 -9.73
CA THR A 118 7.45 -15.80 -9.33
C THR A 118 8.20 -17.07 -9.75
N MET A 119 7.63 -18.23 -9.48
CA MET A 119 8.20 -19.52 -9.88
C MET A 119 8.33 -19.62 -11.41
N LYS A 120 7.28 -19.27 -12.16
CA LYS A 120 7.30 -19.31 -13.64
C LYS A 120 8.27 -18.32 -14.26
N LEU A 121 8.36 -17.10 -13.73
CA LEU A 121 9.37 -16.14 -14.15
C LEU A 121 10.79 -16.70 -13.89
N GLY A 122 11.00 -17.36 -12.74
CA GLY A 122 12.26 -18.04 -12.44
C GLY A 122 12.62 -19.12 -13.46
N GLU A 123 11.65 -19.97 -13.84
CA GLU A 123 11.84 -20.98 -14.90
C GLU A 123 12.22 -20.34 -16.24
N VAL A 124 11.51 -19.27 -16.65
CA VAL A 124 11.77 -18.57 -17.91
C VAL A 124 13.16 -17.93 -17.92
N VAL A 125 13.57 -17.28 -16.82
CA VAL A 125 14.91 -16.69 -16.67
C VAL A 125 15.99 -17.77 -16.74
N ALA A 126 15.79 -18.91 -16.06
CA ALA A 126 16.74 -20.03 -16.08
C ALA A 126 16.86 -20.67 -17.48
N ASN A 127 15.76 -20.77 -18.22
CA ASN A 127 15.77 -21.28 -19.60
C ASN A 127 16.53 -20.33 -20.52
N GLN A 128 16.24 -19.03 -20.49
CA GLN A 128 16.93 -18.05 -21.32
C GLN A 128 18.44 -17.97 -21.03
N LYS A 129 18.83 -18.13 -19.76
CA LYS A 129 20.26 -18.21 -19.39
C LYS A 129 20.93 -19.47 -19.95
N ARG A 130 20.23 -20.61 -19.98
CA ARG A 130 20.72 -21.85 -20.60
C ARG A 130 20.87 -21.71 -22.12
N ASP A 131 19.97 -20.96 -22.76
CA ASP A 131 20.01 -20.67 -24.20
C ASP A 131 21.09 -19.62 -24.58
N GLY A 132 21.94 -19.20 -23.65
CA GLY A 132 23.04 -18.27 -23.89
C GLY A 132 22.60 -16.81 -24.04
N LYS A 133 21.34 -16.47 -23.73
CA LYS A 133 20.88 -15.07 -23.80
C LYS A 133 21.41 -14.26 -22.63
N LEU A 134 21.96 -13.09 -22.94
CA LEU A 134 22.35 -12.09 -21.95
C LEU A 134 21.11 -11.37 -21.43
N LEU A 135 20.69 -11.73 -20.22
CA LEU A 135 19.64 -11.01 -19.49
C LEU A 135 20.31 -9.95 -18.61
N SER A 136 19.98 -8.68 -18.80
CA SER A 136 20.45 -7.60 -17.93
C SER A 136 19.84 -7.77 -16.53
N PRO A 137 20.66 -7.89 -15.46
CA PRO A 137 20.18 -7.93 -14.08
C PRO A 137 19.34 -6.70 -13.71
N ASP A 138 19.69 -5.54 -14.26
CA ASP A 138 18.98 -4.28 -14.02
C ASP A 138 17.55 -4.33 -14.56
N LEU A 139 17.35 -4.93 -15.74
CA LEU A 139 16.01 -5.10 -16.31
C LEU A 139 15.19 -6.15 -15.54
N LEU A 140 15.84 -7.22 -15.06
CA LEU A 140 15.18 -8.24 -14.25
C LEU A 140 14.63 -7.68 -12.94
N ALA A 141 15.31 -6.70 -12.33
CA ALA A 141 14.84 -6.01 -11.13
C ALA A 141 13.51 -5.26 -11.33
N HIS A 142 13.13 -4.98 -12.57
CA HIS A 142 11.88 -4.31 -12.93
C HIS A 142 10.74 -5.28 -13.30
N VAL A 143 10.98 -6.59 -13.32
CA VAL A 143 9.94 -7.59 -13.60
C VAL A 143 9.06 -7.78 -12.36
N SER A 144 7.75 -7.62 -12.53
CA SER A 144 6.76 -7.76 -11.46
C SER A 144 6.00 -9.10 -11.55
N PRO A 145 5.91 -9.88 -10.46
CA PRO A 145 5.10 -11.09 -10.42
C PRO A 145 3.60 -10.82 -10.21
N LEU A 146 3.18 -9.54 -10.20
CA LEU A 146 1.78 -9.14 -9.94
C LEU A 146 0.88 -9.17 -11.17
N GLY A 147 1.44 -9.39 -12.37
CA GLY A 147 0.66 -9.52 -13.60
C GLY A 147 -0.29 -10.73 -13.55
N TRP A 148 -1.51 -10.58 -14.06
CA TRP A 148 -2.55 -11.63 -13.97
C TRP A 148 -3.36 -11.81 -15.25
N GLU A 149 -3.09 -11.02 -16.29
CA GLU A 149 -3.80 -11.09 -17.57
C GLU A 149 -3.67 -12.47 -18.25
N HIS A 150 -2.61 -13.21 -17.95
CA HIS A 150 -2.38 -14.58 -18.42
C HIS A 150 -3.11 -15.67 -17.61
N ILE A 151 -3.85 -15.31 -16.57
CA ILE A 151 -4.54 -16.24 -15.67
C ILE A 151 -6.05 -16.18 -15.92
N ASN A 152 -6.65 -17.32 -16.25
CA ASN A 152 -8.11 -17.43 -16.34
C ASN A 152 -8.74 -17.49 -14.93
N LEU A 153 -9.09 -16.33 -14.40
CA LEU A 153 -9.71 -16.18 -13.06
C LEU A 153 -11.17 -16.63 -13.01
N THR A 154 -11.85 -16.74 -14.16
CA THR A 154 -13.25 -17.17 -14.26
C THR A 154 -13.40 -18.69 -14.39
N GLY A 155 -12.29 -19.40 -14.62
CA GLY A 155 -12.30 -20.83 -14.92
C GLY A 155 -12.79 -21.14 -16.34
N GLU A 156 -12.80 -22.42 -16.67
CA GLU A 156 -13.39 -22.93 -17.91
C GLU A 156 -14.78 -23.48 -17.62
N TYR A 157 -15.78 -22.91 -18.27
CA TYR A 157 -17.11 -23.50 -18.28
C TYR A 157 -17.18 -24.47 -19.47
N ARG A 158 -17.47 -25.74 -19.19
CA ARG A 158 -17.68 -26.76 -20.21
C ARG A 158 -19.13 -27.19 -20.15
N TRP A 159 -19.88 -26.91 -21.20
CA TRP A 159 -21.27 -27.36 -21.33
C TRP A 159 -21.27 -28.72 -22.04
N PRO A 160 -22.07 -29.69 -21.55
CA PRO A 160 -22.31 -30.91 -22.30
C PRO A 160 -22.91 -30.53 -23.65
N LYS A 161 -22.43 -31.14 -24.74
CA LYS A 161 -23.11 -31.04 -26.05
C LYS A 161 -24.49 -31.70 -25.93
N PRO A 162 -25.53 -31.15 -26.56
CA PRO A 162 -26.88 -31.71 -26.53
C PRO A 162 -26.94 -33.12 -27.10
#